data_AF-A0A5A7ZDD4-F1
#
_entry.id   AF-A0A5A7ZDD4-F1
#
_cell.length_a   1.000
_cell.length_b   1.000
_cell.length_c   1.000
_cell.angle_alpha   90.00
_cell.angle_beta   90.00
_cell.angle_gamma   90.00
#
_symmetry.space_group_name_H-M   'P 1'
#
loop_
_entity.id
_entity.type
_entity.pdbx_description
1 polymer ?
#
loop_
_entity_poly.entity_id
_entity_poly.type
_entity_poly.pdbx_seq_one_letter_code
_entity_poly.pdbx_strand_id
1 'polypeptide(L)'
;MATCVGDSWIESGEPNGDASPVDIVRIKAEDLREAQRTTSRIRADARAGDRHVAVFLDVESHTADDARTAMSELASICSDEPTSVRYVGTEAGLLGFISDITAAGVADGVTVLRLGRSEDGMDGTA
;
A
#
# COMPACT_ATOMS: atom_id res chain seq x y z
N MET A 1 -8.12 17.12 -13.43
CA MET A 1 -8.32 15.76 -12.88
C MET A 1 -7.03 15.42 -12.16
N ALA A 2 -7.07 15.47 -10.83
CA ALA A 2 -5.96 15.10 -9.96
C ALA A 2 -5.69 13.60 -10.13
N THR A 3 -4.58 13.23 -10.75
CA THR A 3 -4.17 11.81 -10.79
C THR A 3 -3.28 11.58 -9.57
N CYS A 4 -3.64 10.60 -8.74
CA CYS A 4 -2.78 10.17 -7.65
C CYS A 4 -1.74 9.23 -8.27
N VAL A 5 -0.57 9.75 -8.63
CA VAL A 5 0.56 8.96 -9.17
C VAL A 5 1.68 8.94 -8.13
N GLY A 6 2.10 7.73 -7.76
CA GLY A 6 3.22 7.46 -6.86
C GLY A 6 4.02 6.26 -7.38
N ASP A 7 4.61 6.40 -8.58
CA ASP A 7 5.21 5.30 -9.34
C ASP A 7 6.75 5.25 -9.34
N SER A 8 7.45 5.97 -8.44
CA SER A 8 8.92 5.83 -8.33
C SER A 8 9.33 5.19 -7.00
N TRP A 9 9.68 3.90 -7.04
CA TRP A 9 10.35 3.19 -5.94
C TRP A 9 11.79 2.85 -6.33
N ILE A 10 12.71 2.94 -5.36
CA ILE A 10 14.10 2.54 -5.51
C ILE A 10 14.27 1.16 -4.86
N GLU A 11 14.51 0.13 -5.67
CA GLU A 11 14.98 -1.16 -5.16
C GLU A 11 16.43 -1.00 -4.70
N SER A 12 16.66 -0.99 -3.38
CA SER A 12 18.00 -1.01 -2.81
C SER A 12 18.27 -2.38 -2.21
N GLY A 13 19.06 -3.18 -2.93
CA GLY A 13 19.56 -4.47 -2.47
C GLY A 13 20.68 -4.91 -3.38
N GLU A 14 21.91 -4.44 -3.13
CA GLU A 14 23.06 -5.20 -3.61
C GLU A 14 23.08 -6.53 -2.84
N PRO A 15 23.15 -7.68 -3.51
CA PRO A 15 23.25 -8.97 -2.83
C PRO A 15 24.60 -9.00 -2.12
N ASN A 16 24.62 -8.62 -0.85
CA ASN A 16 25.72 -8.99 0.04
C ASN A 16 25.74 -10.52 0.05
N GLY A 17 26.82 -11.09 -0.48
CA GLY A 17 26.97 -12.52 -0.75
C GLY A 17 26.50 -13.38 0.43
N ASP A 18 25.74 -14.43 0.09
CA ASP A 18 25.01 -15.39 0.95
C ASP A 18 23.50 -15.16 1.11
N ALA A 19 22.94 -14.01 0.71
CA ALA A 19 21.48 -13.86 0.60
C ALA A 19 20.99 -14.31 -0.79
N SER A 20 20.15 -15.36 -0.84
CA SER A 20 19.40 -15.68 -2.07
C SER A 20 18.59 -14.46 -2.50
N PRO A 21 18.55 -14.11 -3.80
CA PRO A 21 17.75 -13.00 -4.29
C PRO A 21 16.28 -13.23 -3.90
N VAL A 22 15.68 -12.23 -3.24
CA VAL A 22 14.26 -12.24 -2.90
C VAL A 22 13.54 -11.43 -3.97
N ASP A 23 12.63 -12.07 -4.69
CA ASP A 23 11.77 -11.39 -5.65
C ASP A 23 10.76 -10.53 -4.89
N ILE A 24 10.71 -9.23 -5.17
CA ILE A 24 9.72 -8.33 -4.58
C ILE A 24 8.54 -8.21 -5.54
N VAL A 25 7.34 -8.51 -5.07
CA VAL A 25 6.11 -8.41 -5.87
C VAL A 25 5.14 -7.45 -5.20
N ARG A 26 4.75 -6.41 -5.92
CA ARG A 26 3.69 -5.49 -5.50
C ARG A 26 2.36 -5.93 -6.07
N ILE A 27 1.31 -5.91 -5.25
CA ILE A 27 -0.05 -6.25 -5.65
C ILE A 27 -1.01 -5.13 -5.26
N LYS A 28 -2.04 -4.96 -6.09
CA LYS A 28 -3.26 -4.22 -5.76
C LYS A 28 -4.38 -5.26 -5.58
N ALA A 29 -5.31 -4.96 -4.69
CA ALA A 29 -6.45 -5.82 -4.43
C ALA A 29 -7.64 -4.98 -3.96
N GLU A 30 -8.85 -5.34 -4.37
CA GLU A 30 -10.08 -4.65 -3.98
C GLU A 30 -10.34 -4.80 -2.48
N ASP A 31 -9.99 -5.96 -1.91
CA ASP A 31 -10.12 -6.25 -0.50
C ASP A 31 -8.99 -7.15 0.04
N LEU A 32 -8.94 -7.31 1.37
CA LEU A 32 -7.92 -8.12 2.04
C LEU A 32 -8.04 -9.62 1.74
N ARG A 33 -9.22 -10.12 1.39
CA ARG A 33 -9.43 -11.54 1.05
C ARG A 33 -8.84 -11.83 -0.32
N GLU A 34 -9.06 -10.93 -1.28
CA GLU A 34 -8.41 -11.00 -2.59
C GLU A 34 -6.89 -10.89 -2.45
N ALA A 35 -6.39 -9.92 -1.68
CA ALA A 35 -4.97 -9.78 -1.40
C ALA A 35 -4.36 -11.08 -0.85
N GLN A 36 -5.01 -11.70 0.15
CA GLN A 36 -4.55 -12.95 0.75
C GLN A 36 -4.54 -14.11 -0.26
N ARG A 37 -5.56 -14.22 -1.12
CA ARG A 37 -5.62 -15.24 -2.18
C ARG A 37 -4.48 -15.05 -3.18
N THR A 38 -4.26 -13.83 -3.63
CA THR A 38 -3.20 -13.46 -4.58
C THR A 38 -1.82 -13.75 -3.99
N THR A 39 -1.56 -13.31 -2.75
CA THR A 39 -0.32 -13.61 -2.02
C THR A 39 -0.09 -15.12 -1.88
N SER A 40 -1.14 -15.88 -1.52
CA SER A 40 -1.04 -17.34 -1.37
C SER A 40 -0.67 -18.01 -2.68
N ARG A 41 -1.24 -17.56 -3.80
CA ARG A 41 -0.92 -18.05 -5.15
C ARG A 41 0.52 -17.73 -5.55
N ILE A 42 0.94 -16.47 -5.42
CA ILE A 42 2.31 -16.03 -5.75
C ILE A 42 3.33 -16.86 -4.96
N ARG A 43 3.08 -17.08 -3.67
CA ARG A 43 3.97 -17.87 -2.82
C ARG A 43 3.96 -19.36 -3.17
N ALA A 44 2.84 -19.93 -3.61
CA ALA A 44 2.78 -21.31 -4.09
C ALA A 44 3.62 -21.48 -5.36
N ASP A 45 3.48 -20.56 -6.31
CA ASP A 45 4.23 -20.54 -7.56
C ASP A 45 5.74 -20.33 -7.33
N ALA A 46 6.11 -19.45 -6.39
CA ALA A 46 7.50 -19.24 -6.00
C ALA A 46 8.12 -20.49 -5.36
N ARG A 47 7.41 -21.15 -4.45
CA ARG A 47 7.87 -22.41 -3.83
C ARG A 47 8.05 -23.54 -4.83
N ALA A 48 7.15 -23.65 -5.82
CA ALA A 48 7.29 -24.64 -6.89
C ALA A 48 8.55 -24.41 -7.74
N GLY A 49 9.04 -23.17 -7.82
CA GLY A 49 10.25 -22.79 -8.54
C GLY A 49 11.51 -22.63 -7.66
N ASP A 50 11.46 -23.02 -6.38
CA ASP A 50 12.55 -22.82 -5.40
C ASP A 50 13.04 -21.35 -5.29
N ARG A 51 12.08 -20.41 -5.37
CA ARG A 51 12.32 -18.97 -5.24
C ARG A 51 11.78 -18.42 -3.93
N HIS A 52 12.43 -17.38 -3.43
CA HIS A 52 11.94 -16.59 -2.31
C HIS A 52 11.26 -15.33 -2.84
N VAL A 53 10.05 -15.05 -2.34
CA VAL A 53 9.25 -13.88 -2.76
C VAL A 53 8.74 -13.13 -1.54
N ALA A 54 8.83 -11.80 -1.58
CA ALA A 54 8.21 -10.89 -0.62
C ALA A 54 7.08 -10.13 -1.32
N VAL A 55 5.86 -10.21 -0.78
CA VAL A 55 4.67 -9.60 -1.38
C VAL A 55 4.28 -8.33 -0.62
N PHE A 56 4.16 -7.22 -1.32
CA PHE A 56 3.75 -5.92 -0.77
C PHE A 56 2.37 -5.54 -1.31
N LEU A 57 1.44 -5.24 -0.41
CA LEU A 57 0.10 -4.76 -0.77
C LEU A 57 0.10 -3.23 -0.85
N ASP A 58 -0.32 -2.69 -1.98
CA ASP A 58 -0.60 -1.26 -2.10
C ASP A 58 -1.85 -0.91 -1.29
N VAL A 59 -1.73 0.03 -0.37
CA VAL A 59 -2.82 0.52 0.48
C VAL A 59 -2.98 2.01 0.29
N GLU A 60 -4.15 2.42 -0.20
CA GLU A 60 -4.54 3.83 -0.24
C GLU A 60 -4.85 4.30 1.18
N SER A 61 -4.30 5.43 1.61
CA SER A 61 -4.44 5.90 2.99
C SER A 61 -4.77 7.38 3.05
N HIS A 62 -5.78 7.71 3.85
CA HIS A 62 -6.08 9.06 4.27
C HIS A 62 -6.19 9.12 5.79
N THR A 63 -5.43 10.00 6.42
CA THR A 63 -5.35 10.10 7.89
C THR A 63 -5.57 11.53 8.36
N ALA A 64 -6.30 11.69 9.46
CA ALA A 64 -6.44 12.94 10.20
C ALA A 64 -6.29 12.68 11.71
N ASP A 65 -6.44 13.73 12.53
CA ASP A 65 -6.36 13.64 14.00
C ASP A 65 -7.40 12.67 14.59
N ASP A 66 -8.56 12.58 13.93
CA ASP A 66 -9.62 11.64 14.28
C ASP A 66 -10.28 11.03 13.04
N ALA A 67 -10.88 9.85 13.22
CA ALA A 67 -11.46 9.09 12.11
C ALA A 67 -12.66 9.80 11.46
N ARG A 68 -13.42 10.59 12.21
CA ARG A 68 -14.58 11.31 11.68
C ARG A 68 -14.14 12.41 10.73
N THR A 69 -13.11 13.14 11.12
CA THR A 69 -12.48 14.17 10.28
C THR A 69 -11.89 13.54 9.02
N ALA A 70 -11.11 12.45 9.13
CA ALA A 70 -10.56 11.74 7.97
C ALA A 70 -11.64 11.29 6.98
N MET A 71 -12.76 10.73 7.47
CA MET A 71 -13.87 10.32 6.60
C MET A 71 -14.52 11.52 5.90
N SER A 72 -14.71 12.62 6.61
CA SER A 72 -15.30 13.85 6.05
C SER A 72 -14.39 14.49 5.01
N GLU A 73 -13.09 14.54 5.27
CA GLU A 73 -12.08 15.09 4.36
C GLU A 73 -11.97 14.24 3.11
N LEU A 74 -11.86 12.91 3.24
CA LEU A 74 -11.80 12.03 2.08
C LEU A 74 -13.03 12.19 1.19
N ALA A 75 -14.24 12.21 1.76
CA ALA A 75 -15.48 12.41 0.99
C ALA A 75 -15.50 13.74 0.22
N SER A 76 -14.72 14.74 0.67
CA SER A 76 -14.59 16.03 -0.03
C SER A 76 -13.47 16.06 -1.08
N ILE A 77 -12.49 15.16 -0.98
CA ILE A 77 -11.27 15.15 -1.82
C ILE A 77 -11.35 14.10 -2.92
N CYS A 78 -11.99 12.96 -2.68
CA CYS A 78 -12.06 11.83 -3.59
C CYS A 78 -13.40 11.09 -3.47
N SER A 79 -14.17 11.07 -4.55
CA SER A 79 -15.38 10.24 -4.69
C SER A 79 -15.16 8.98 -5.53
N ASP A 80 -13.94 8.78 -6.03
CA ASP A 80 -13.62 7.65 -6.90
C ASP A 80 -13.53 6.35 -6.10
N GLU A 81 -13.96 5.26 -6.75
CA GLU A 81 -13.76 3.92 -6.21
C GLU A 81 -12.27 3.65 -6.02
N PRO A 82 -11.89 3.03 -4.88
CA PRO A 82 -10.51 2.67 -4.62
C PRO A 82 -9.94 1.72 -5.68
N THR A 83 -8.69 1.96 -6.07
CA THR A 83 -7.95 1.08 -6.98
C THR A 83 -7.25 -0.07 -6.24
N SER A 84 -7.15 0.05 -4.91
CA SER A 84 -6.67 -0.98 -3.99
C SER A 84 -7.28 -0.74 -2.59
N VAL A 85 -7.04 -1.65 -1.65
CA VAL A 85 -7.49 -1.54 -0.25
C VAL A 85 -7.26 -0.13 0.30
N ARG A 86 -8.34 0.50 0.81
CA ARG A 86 -8.32 1.87 1.32
C ARG A 86 -8.49 1.91 2.84
N TYR A 87 -7.58 2.61 3.51
CA TYR A 87 -7.64 2.93 4.93
C TYR A 87 -8.01 4.40 5.14
N VAL A 88 -8.95 4.65 6.05
CA VAL A 88 -9.39 5.99 6.44
C VAL A 88 -9.50 6.05 7.95
N GLY A 89 -8.72 6.92 8.59
CA GLY A 89 -8.69 6.95 10.04
C GLY A 89 -7.56 7.80 10.62
N THR A 90 -6.92 7.30 11.66
CA THR A 90 -5.80 7.97 12.33
C THR A 90 -4.49 7.30 11.97
N GLU A 91 -3.37 7.99 12.16
CA GLU A 91 -2.04 7.37 11.94
C GLU A 91 -1.80 6.17 12.86
N ALA A 92 -2.23 6.27 14.12
CA ALA A 92 -2.14 5.15 15.07
C ALA A 92 -2.96 3.94 14.59
N GLY A 93 -4.16 4.18 14.05
CA GLY A 93 -5.00 3.12 13.50
C GLY A 93 -4.42 2.52 12.22
N LEU A 94 -3.76 3.32 11.38
CA LEU A 94 -3.06 2.84 10.19
C LEU A 94 -1.91 1.88 10.59
N LEU A 95 -1.13 2.23 11.59
CA LEU A 95 -0.05 1.36 12.08
C LEU A 95 -0.58 0.01 12.59
N GLY A 96 -1.70 0.04 13.33
CA GLY A 96 -2.40 -1.18 13.76
C GLY A 96 -2.87 -2.02 12.56
N PHE A 97 -3.49 -1.37 11.58
CA PHE A 97 -3.96 -2.01 10.35
C PHE A 97 -2.82 -2.69 9.57
N ILE A 98 -1.66 -2.04 9.45
CA ILE A 98 -0.47 -2.61 8.81
C ILE A 98 0.03 -3.82 9.59
N SER A 99 0.09 -3.72 10.91
CA SER A 99 0.48 -4.84 11.78
C SER A 99 -0.45 -6.04 11.60
N ASP A 100 -1.76 -5.81 11.48
CA ASP A 100 -2.75 -6.85 11.28
C ASP A 100 -2.60 -7.53 9.91
N ILE A 101 -2.33 -6.77 8.84
CA ILE A 101 -2.05 -7.29 7.50
C ILE A 101 -0.88 -8.28 7.53
N THR A 102 0.23 -7.88 8.16
CA THR A 102 1.44 -8.71 8.25
C THR A 102 1.20 -9.92 9.16
N ALA A 103 0.56 -9.73 10.32
CA ALA A 103 0.27 -10.82 11.26
C ALA A 103 -0.70 -11.87 10.68
N ALA A 104 -1.68 -11.45 9.89
CA ALA A 104 -2.61 -12.33 9.20
C ALA A 104 -2.01 -13.01 7.95
N GLY A 105 -0.78 -12.66 7.58
CA GLY A 105 -0.09 -13.20 6.40
C GLY A 105 -0.75 -12.78 5.08
N VAL A 106 -1.46 -11.65 5.07
CA VAL A 106 -2.07 -11.08 3.86
C VAL A 106 -0.99 -10.57 2.90
N ALA A 107 0.04 -9.93 3.45
CA ALA A 107 1.22 -9.47 2.74
C ALA A 107 2.43 -9.46 3.69
N ASP A 108 3.64 -9.45 3.14
CA ASP A 108 4.89 -9.29 3.90
C ASP A 108 5.09 -7.84 4.35
N GLY A 109 4.53 -6.89 3.61
CA GLY A 109 4.49 -5.48 3.95
C GLY A 109 3.42 -4.74 3.15
N VAL A 110 3.37 -3.42 3.33
CA VAL A 110 2.47 -2.55 2.56
C VAL A 110 3.22 -1.41 1.90
N THR A 111 2.72 -0.96 0.76
CA THR A 111 3.09 0.31 0.15
C THR A 111 1.98 1.30 0.44
N VAL A 112 2.25 2.33 1.23
CA VAL A 112 1.23 3.32 1.61
C VAL A 112 1.16 4.43 0.56
N LEU A 113 0.02 4.53 -0.12
CA LEU A 113 -0.31 5.57 -1.08
C LEU A 113 -1.15 6.64 -0.37
N ARG A 114 -0.54 7.79 -0.05
CA ARG A 114 -1.27 8.87 0.63
C ARG A 114 -2.25 9.52 -0.34
N LEU A 115 -3.53 9.51 0.02
CA LEU A 115 -4.57 10.26 -0.67
C LEU A 115 -4.58 11.69 -0.12
N GLY A 116 -4.16 12.62 -0.96
CA GLY A 116 -4.19 14.05 -0.71
C GLY A 116 -4.82 14.77 -1.89
N ARG A 117 -5.21 16.02 -1.67
CA ARG A 117 -5.54 16.92 -2.77
C ARG A 117 -4.24 17.19 -3.53
N SER A 118 -4.21 16.99 -4.85
CA SER A 118 -3.08 17.46 -5.67
C SER A 118 -2.98 18.97 -5.49
N GLU A 119 -1.94 19.45 -4.82
CA GLU A 119 -1.60 20.87 -4.79
C GLU A 119 -0.89 21.25 -6.11
N ASP A 120 -1.52 20.94 -7.25
CA ASP A 120 -1.14 21.52 -8.53
C ASP A 120 -1.72 22.93 -8.58
N GLY A 121 -0.94 23.89 -8.08
CA GLY A 121 -1.22 25.33 -8.25
C GLY A 121 -1.26 26.13 -6.95
N MET A 122 -0.15 26.21 -6.22
CA MET A 122 0.15 27.39 -5.42
C MET A 122 1.46 27.99 -5.94
N ASP A 123 1.38 28.60 -7.13
CA ASP A 123 2.46 29.44 -7.64
C ASP A 123 2.47 30.76 -6.85
N GLY A 124 3.69 31.23 -6.57
CA GLY A 124 4.01 32.16 -5.51
C GLY A 124 3.33 33.53 -5.59
N THR A 125 2.97 34.07 -4.42
CA THR A 125 2.93 35.52 -4.23
C THR A 125 3.34 35.87 -2.80
N ALA A 126 4.57 36.34 -2.66
CA ALA A 126 4.99 37.29 -1.64
C ALA A 126 6.13 38.14 -2.22
#